data_AF-A0A3B9PW47-F1
#
_entry.id   AF-A0A3B9PW47-F1
#
_cell.length_a   1.000
_cell.length_b   1.000
_cell.length_c   1.000
_cell.angle_alpha   90.00
_cell.angle_beta   90.00
_cell.angle_gamma   90.00
#
_symmetry.space_group_name_H-M   'P 1'
#
loop_
_entity.id
_entity.type
_entity.pdbx_description
1 polymer ?
#
loop_
_entity_poly.entity_id
_entity_poly.type
_entity_poly.pdbx_seq_one_letter_code
_entity_poly.pdbx_strand_id
1 'polypeptide(L)'
;YGQISELRLAHIVATVALCSVTVPTMAYVGVHEPNTLSYLAGANFITAESGANPRDNQGDTSKNRGMDMARCRKMLFECGFDYIRRGDESKIPLDLDYLIKTDSLR
;
A
#
# COMPACT_ATOMS: atom_id res chain seq x y z
N TYR A 1 6.86 22.12 3.03
CA TYR A 1 5.97 22.35 4.19
C TYR A 1 4.62 21.74 3.88
N GLY A 2 3.92 21.15 4.86
CA GLY A 2 2.60 20.53 4.67
C GLY A 2 2.56 18.99 4.62
N GLN A 3 3.67 18.31 4.94
CA GLN A 3 3.72 16.86 5.05
C GLN A 3 4.06 16.47 6.50
N ILE A 4 3.31 15.52 7.05
CA ILE A 4 3.59 14.92 8.35
C ILE A 4 4.63 13.80 8.18
N SER A 5 5.35 13.45 9.26
CA SER A 5 6.25 12.30 9.21
C SER A 5 5.49 10.99 8.99
N GLU A 6 6.16 9.98 8.43
CA GLU A 6 5.59 8.64 8.28
C GLU A 6 5.16 8.05 9.62
N LEU A 7 5.91 8.33 10.71
CA LEU A 7 5.53 7.93 12.06
C LEU A 7 4.19 8.56 12.51
N ARG A 8 3.99 9.85 12.23
CA ARG A 8 2.73 10.54 12.58
C ARG A 8 1.58 10.02 11.73
N LEU A 9 1.84 9.75 10.45
CA LEU A 9 0.86 9.13 9.55
C LEU A 9 0.47 7.73 10.04
N ALA A 10 1.44 6.88 10.38
CA ALA A 10 1.20 5.53 10.91
C ALA A 10 0.37 5.55 12.19
N HIS A 11 0.61 6.50 13.10
CA HIS A 11 -0.24 6.70 14.28
C HIS A 11 -1.70 6.98 13.86
N ILE A 12 -1.93 7.92 12.95
CA ILE A 12 -3.29 8.24 12.47
C ILE A 12 -3.95 7.01 11.85
N VAL A 13 -3.21 6.24 11.03
CA VAL A 13 -3.69 5.00 10.41
C VAL A 13 -4.09 3.98 11.46
N ALA A 14 -3.29 3.76 12.50
CA ALA A 14 -3.61 2.86 13.60
C ALA A 14 -4.92 3.25 14.30
N THR A 15 -5.11 4.55 14.57
CA THR A 15 -6.35 5.04 15.15
C THR A 15 -7.55 4.79 14.25
N VAL A 16 -7.44 5.09 12.95
CA VAL A 16 -8.52 4.87 11.98
C VAL A 16 -8.87 3.38 11.89
N ALA A 17 -7.85 2.51 11.74
CA ALA A 17 -8.03 1.07 11.65
C ALA A 17 -8.72 0.49 12.91
N LEU A 18 -8.32 0.93 14.11
CA LEU A 18 -8.96 0.52 15.37
C LEU A 18 -10.42 0.98 15.45
N CYS A 19 -10.72 2.21 15.03
CA CYS A 19 -12.08 2.72 15.03
C CYS A 19 -12.96 2.07 13.97
N SER A 20 -12.39 1.59 12.86
CA SER A 20 -13.13 1.05 11.73
C SER A 20 -13.18 -0.48 11.67
N VAL A 21 -12.45 -1.20 12.53
CA VAL A 21 -12.30 -2.68 12.46
C VAL A 21 -13.64 -3.43 12.50
N THR A 22 -14.64 -2.91 13.20
CA THR A 22 -15.98 -3.50 13.31
C THR A 22 -16.99 -2.92 12.32
N VAL A 23 -16.57 -2.03 11.42
CA VAL A 23 -17.45 -1.33 10.46
C VAL A 23 -17.29 -1.97 9.08
N PRO A 24 -18.24 -2.80 8.61
CA PRO A 24 -18.06 -3.58 7.37
C PRO A 24 -17.84 -2.73 6.12
N THR A 25 -18.41 -1.51 6.09
CA THR A 25 -18.27 -0.57 4.96
C THR A 25 -16.92 0.13 4.92
N MET A 26 -16.08 -0.02 5.95
CA MET A 26 -14.73 0.56 6.05
C MET A 26 -13.64 -0.53 6.07
N ALA A 27 -13.84 -1.58 5.27
CA ALA A 27 -12.90 -2.70 5.19
C ALA A 27 -11.52 -2.32 4.59
N TYR A 28 -11.43 -1.19 3.88
CA TYR A 28 -10.22 -0.74 3.20
C TYR A 28 -9.68 0.55 3.81
N VAL A 29 -8.44 0.49 4.31
CA VAL A 29 -7.71 1.63 4.84
C VAL A 29 -6.51 1.86 3.93
N GLY A 30 -6.62 2.89 3.09
CA GLY A 30 -5.57 3.30 2.16
C GLY A 30 -4.71 4.42 2.73
N VAL A 31 -3.48 4.51 2.24
CA VAL A 31 -2.57 5.64 2.52
C VAL A 31 -2.06 6.21 1.21
N HIS A 32 -2.19 7.53 1.06
CA HIS A 32 -1.63 8.24 -0.09
C HIS A 32 -0.18 8.63 0.20
N GLU A 33 0.69 8.05 -0.63
CA GLU A 33 2.13 7.77 -0.46
C GLU A 33 2.40 6.54 0.42
N PRO A 34 2.47 5.35 -0.21
CA PRO A 34 2.72 4.08 0.45
C PRO A 34 4.03 4.07 1.25
N ASN A 35 3.97 3.57 2.49
CA ASN A 35 5.13 3.39 3.37
C ASN A 35 4.92 2.21 4.32
N THR A 36 6.01 1.53 4.68
CA THR A 36 5.99 0.32 5.51
C THR A 36 5.32 0.56 6.87
N LEU A 37 5.59 1.70 7.52
CA LEU A 37 5.04 2.00 8.85
C LEU A 37 3.50 2.03 8.85
N SER A 38 2.89 2.56 7.79
CA SER A 38 1.43 2.64 7.70
C SER A 38 0.78 1.28 7.45
N TYR A 39 1.40 0.42 6.65
CA TYR A 39 0.91 -0.95 6.44
C TYR A 39 1.02 -1.81 7.71
N LEU A 40 2.12 -1.66 8.46
CA LEU A 40 2.26 -2.28 9.78
C LEU A 40 1.27 -1.72 10.82
N ALA A 41 0.73 -0.52 10.59
CA ALA A 41 -0.22 0.14 11.47
C ALA A 41 -1.70 -0.10 11.12
N GLY A 42 -2.01 -0.89 10.08
CA GLY A 42 -3.38 -1.26 9.73
C GLY A 42 -3.87 -0.76 8.38
N ALA A 43 -3.06 -0.03 7.60
CA ALA A 43 -3.36 0.17 6.18
C ALA A 43 -3.31 -1.20 5.47
N ASN A 44 -4.25 -1.46 4.57
CA ASN A 44 -4.41 -2.77 3.91
C ASN A 44 -4.75 -2.66 2.42
N PHE A 45 -4.69 -1.45 1.87
CA PHE A 45 -4.99 -1.14 0.49
C PHE A 45 -3.84 -0.33 -0.12
N ILE A 46 -3.32 -0.80 -1.25
CA ILE A 46 -2.19 -0.22 -1.96
C ILE A 46 -2.57 0.04 -3.41
N THR A 47 -2.23 1.22 -3.92
CA THR A 47 -2.47 1.60 -5.31
C THR A 47 -1.15 1.59 -6.06
N ALA A 48 -1.09 0.81 -7.14
CA ALA A 48 -0.05 1.00 -8.14
C ALA A 48 -0.37 2.30 -8.90
N GLU A 49 0.24 3.40 -8.47
CA GLU A 49 0.04 4.70 -9.05
C GLU A 49 1.04 4.92 -10.20
N SER A 50 0.50 5.24 -11.37
CA SER A 50 1.25 5.72 -12.54
C SER A 50 0.57 6.99 -13.03
N GLY A 51 1.25 8.15 -12.95
CA GLY A 51 0.70 9.44 -13.34
C GLY A 51 1.17 10.62 -12.47
N ALA A 52 0.90 11.86 -12.91
CA ALA A 52 1.42 13.07 -12.28
C ALA A 52 0.95 13.22 -10.81
N ASN A 53 1.87 13.04 -9.86
CA ASN A 53 1.63 13.40 -8.46
C ASN A 53 1.80 14.92 -8.34
N PRO A 54 0.84 15.67 -7.78
CA PRO A 54 0.93 17.13 -7.63
C PRO A 54 2.08 17.58 -6.71
N ARG A 55 2.76 16.64 -6.03
CA ARG A 55 4.00 16.87 -5.27
C ARG A 55 5.27 16.53 -6.04
N ASP A 56 5.15 15.96 -7.24
CA ASP A 56 6.29 15.69 -8.12
C ASP A 56 6.57 16.93 -8.99
N ASN A 57 7.83 17.37 -9.01
CA ASN A 57 8.30 18.46 -9.88
C ASN A 57 8.51 18.01 -11.34
N GLN A 58 8.09 16.80 -11.73
CA GLN A 58 8.23 16.25 -13.07
C GLN A 58 6.96 15.53 -13.52
N GLY A 59 6.59 15.69 -14.79
CA GLY A 59 5.32 15.19 -15.36
C GLY A 59 5.25 13.69 -15.62
N ASP A 60 6.38 12.99 -15.65
CA ASP A 60 6.44 11.52 -15.79
C ASP A 60 6.92 10.90 -14.47
N THR A 61 6.00 10.30 -13.74
CA THR A 61 6.21 9.77 -12.38
C THR A 61 6.45 8.27 -12.37
N SER A 62 6.46 7.62 -13.55
CA SER A 62 6.82 6.21 -13.71
C SER A 62 8.23 5.89 -13.20
N LYS A 63 9.08 6.92 -13.06
CA LYS A 63 10.44 6.86 -12.48
C LYS A 63 10.59 7.54 -11.11
N ASN A 64 9.50 8.04 -10.51
CA ASN A 64 9.53 8.80 -9.26
C ASN A 64 8.75 8.10 -8.13
N ARG A 65 7.85 8.81 -7.46
CA ARG A 65 7.18 8.38 -6.22
C ARG A 65 6.02 7.41 -6.47
N GLY A 66 5.65 7.21 -7.74
CA GLY A 66 4.71 6.17 -8.14
C GLY A 66 5.26 4.77 -7.84
N MET A 67 4.36 3.83 -7.55
CA MET A 67 4.71 2.43 -7.39
C MET A 67 4.12 1.63 -8.52
N ASP A 68 4.96 0.82 -9.16
CA ASP A 68 4.46 -0.21 -10.06
C ASP A 68 3.87 -1.39 -9.28
N MET A 69 3.23 -2.28 -10.02
CA MET A 69 2.60 -3.47 -9.44
C MET A 69 3.60 -4.39 -8.73
N ALA A 70 4.85 -4.46 -9.20
CA ALA A 70 5.89 -5.31 -8.62
C ALA A 70 6.27 -4.80 -7.21
N ARG A 71 6.53 -3.50 -7.10
CA ARG A 71 6.85 -2.84 -5.84
C ARG A 71 5.69 -2.89 -4.85
N CYS A 72 4.44 -2.75 -5.30
CA CYS A 72 3.26 -2.93 -4.45
C CYS A 72 3.20 -4.33 -3.83
N ARG A 73 3.37 -5.38 -4.65
CA ARG A 73 3.35 -6.77 -4.18
C ARG A 73 4.47 -7.02 -3.16
N LYS A 74 5.68 -6.56 -3.48
CA LYS A 74 6.85 -6.68 -2.60
C LYS A 74 6.63 -5.99 -1.26
N MET A 75 6.14 -4.75 -1.26
CA MET A 75 5.88 -4.00 -0.04
C MET A 75 4.84 -4.69 0.86
N LEU A 76 3.72 -5.13 0.29
CA LEU A 76 2.72 -5.88 1.07
C LEU A 76 3.32 -7.17 1.65
N PHE A 77 4.09 -7.91 0.86
CA PHE A 77 4.76 -9.12 1.34
C PHE A 77 5.72 -8.84 2.49
N GLU A 78 6.58 -7.82 2.35
CA GLU A 78 7.51 -7.40 3.41
C GLU A 78 6.81 -6.89 4.67
N CYS A 79 5.59 -6.37 4.54
CA CYS A 79 4.74 -5.97 5.67
C CYS A 79 3.96 -7.13 6.32
N GLY A 80 4.14 -8.37 5.84
CA GLY A 80 3.55 -9.57 6.45
C GLY A 80 2.15 -9.91 5.96
N PHE A 81 1.74 -9.45 4.78
CA PHE A 81 0.47 -9.86 4.18
C PHE A 81 0.59 -11.23 3.50
N ASP A 82 -0.34 -12.14 3.78
CA ASP A 82 -0.33 -13.51 3.23
C ASP A 82 -1.10 -13.66 1.92
N TYR A 83 -1.95 -12.69 1.57
CA TYR A 83 -2.76 -12.73 0.36
C TYR A 83 -3.12 -11.34 -0.17
N ILE A 84 -3.38 -11.28 -1.48
CA ILE A 84 -3.98 -10.11 -2.12
C ILE A 84 -5.44 -10.41 -2.41
N ARG A 85 -6.33 -9.48 -2.05
CA ARG A 85 -7.75 -9.53 -2.41
C ARG A 85 -7.97 -8.80 -3.73
N ARG A 86 -8.62 -9.46 -4.68
CA ARG A 86 -8.99 -8.89 -5.98
C ARG A 86 -10.35 -8.19 -5.90
N GLY A 87 -10.71 -7.47 -6.96
CA GLY A 87 -11.99 -6.73 -7.04
C GLY A 87 -13.24 -7.62 -7.04
N ASP A 88 -13.10 -8.90 -7.40
CA ASP A 88 -14.14 -9.93 -7.27
C ASP A 88 -14.13 -10.61 -5.89
N GLU A 89 -13.43 -10.01 -4.92
CA GLU A 89 -13.19 -10.52 -3.57
C GLU A 89 -12.36 -11.81 -3.45
N SER A 90 -11.97 -12.42 -4.57
CA SER A 90 -11.13 -13.60 -4.55
C SER A 90 -9.76 -13.28 -3.95
N LYS A 91 -9.18 -14.26 -3.24
CA LYS A 91 -7.86 -14.14 -2.63
C LYS A 91 -6.85 -14.91 -3.46
N ILE A 92 -5.69 -14.31 -3.67
CA ILE A 92 -4.50 -14.99 -4.17
C ILE A 92 -3.42 -15.00 -3.10
N PRO A 93 -2.66 -16.10 -2.98
CA PRO A 93 -1.54 -16.15 -2.06
C PRO A 93 -0.51 -15.07 -2.41
N LEU A 94 0.06 -14.45 -1.39
CA LEU A 94 1.17 -13.53 -1.47
C LEU A 94 2.36 -14.18 -0.76
N ASP A 95 2.98 -15.13 -1.44
CA ASP A 95 4.13 -15.90 -0.97
C ASP A 95 5.34 -15.68 -1.89
N LEU A 96 6.49 -16.25 -1.49
CA LEU A 96 7.74 -16.11 -2.25
C LEU A 96 7.59 -16.63 -3.69
N ASP A 97 6.88 -17.74 -3.89
CA ASP A 97 6.64 -18.31 -5.22
C ASP A 97 5.84 -17.35 -6.10
N TYR A 98 4.83 -16.69 -5.54
CA TYR A 98 4.05 -15.67 -6.23
C TYR A 98 4.88 -14.44 -6.59
N LEU A 99 5.78 -13.98 -5.70
CA LEU A 99 6.69 -12.88 -5.99
C LEU A 99 7.68 -13.24 -7.12
N ILE A 100 8.22 -14.45 -7.13
CA ILE A 100 9.10 -14.95 -8.21
C ILE A 100 8.33 -15.00 -9.52
N LYS A 101 7.15 -15.61 -9.53
CA LYS A 101 6.28 -15.74 -10.73
C LYS A 101 5.93 -14.40 -11.35
N THR A 102 5.83 -13.35 -10.54
CA THR A 102 5.42 -12.00 -10.95
C THR A 102 6.59 -11.01 -11.09
N ASP A 103 7.84 -11.51 -11.10
CA ASP A 103 9.08 -10.71 -11.17
C ASP A 103 9.11 -9.55 -10.17
N SER A 104 8.56 -9.79 -8.97
CA SER A 104 8.35 -8.77 -7.93
C SER A 104 9.41 -8.76 -6.85
N LEU A 105 10.50 -9.51 -7.02
CA LEU A 105 11.64 -9.51 -6.11
C LEU A 105 12.67 -8.40 -6.42
N ARG A 106 12.58 -7.79 -7.60
CA ARG A 106 13.50 -6.75 -8.05
C ARG A 106 13.38 -5.46 -7.23
#